data_AF-A0A818DMZ9-F1
#
_entry.id   AF-A0A818DMZ9-F1
#
_cell.length_a   1.000
_cell.length_b   1.000
_cell.length_c   1.000
_cell.angle_alpha   90.00
_cell.angle_beta   90.00
_cell.angle_gamma   90.00
#
_symmetry.space_group_name_H-M   'P 1'
#
loop_
_entity.id
_entity.type
_entity.pdbx_description
1 polymer ?
#
loop_
_entity_poly.entity_id
_entity_poly.type
_entity_poly.pdbx_seq_one_letter_code
_entity_poly.pdbx_strand_id
1 'polypeptide(L)'
;KIISCIENLSNEIFYEIFYEIFDFLDGCEIYKAFSNLNNRFQTLITCSTLRLKIDLSIRPDSSLEHWSKYVVVPNKDRTIALIWLFSYDHNLGYTLFNIDSSFIRLEI
;
A
#
# COMPACT_ATOMS: atom_id res chain seq x y z
N LYS A 1 -4.97 -26.30 -21.82
CA LYS A 1 -3.98 -25.21 -21.98
C LYS A 1 -2.90 -25.44 -20.91
N ILE A 2 -1.63 -25.59 -21.28
CA ILE A 2 -0.55 -25.74 -20.28
C ILE A 2 -0.27 -24.34 -19.72
N ILE A 3 -0.36 -24.17 -18.40
CA ILE A 3 0.03 -22.93 -17.73
C ILE A 3 1.56 -22.99 -17.54
N SER A 4 2.30 -22.22 -18.33
CA SER A 4 3.76 -22.15 -18.25
C SER A 4 4.26 -20.99 -17.38
N CYS A 5 3.41 -20.00 -17.09
CA CYS A 5 3.75 -18.83 -16.27
C CYS A 5 2.50 -18.25 -15.60
N ILE A 6 2.70 -17.48 -14.53
CA ILE A 6 1.61 -16.87 -13.75
C ILE A 6 0.77 -15.89 -14.58
N GLU A 7 1.36 -15.27 -15.60
CA GLU A 7 0.68 -14.35 -16.50
C GLU A 7 -0.34 -15.04 -17.42
N ASN A 8 -0.21 -16.36 -17.61
CA ASN A 8 -1.13 -17.15 -18.42
C ASN A 8 -2.40 -17.57 -17.66
N LEU A 9 -2.50 -17.25 -16.36
CA LEU A 9 -3.71 -17.47 -15.57
C LEU A 9 -4.86 -16.57 -16.05
N SER A 10 -6.10 -17.03 -15.90
CA SER A 10 -7.28 -16.19 -16.10
C SER A 10 -7.28 -15.01 -15.12
N ASN A 11 -7.97 -13.91 -15.47
CA ASN A 11 -8.07 -12.73 -14.61
C ASN A 11 -8.59 -13.07 -13.21
N GLU A 12 -9.60 -13.92 -13.14
CA GLU A 12 -10.19 -14.42 -11.91
C GLU A 12 -9.13 -15.09 -11.00
N ILE A 13 -8.47 -16.14 -11.48
CA ILE A 13 -7.50 -16.90 -10.67
C ILE A 13 -6.29 -16.04 -10.29
N PHE A 14 -5.79 -15.21 -11.21
CA PHE A 14 -4.66 -14.33 -10.92
C PHE A 14 -5.02 -13.32 -9.82
N TYR A 15 -6.18 -12.69 -9.90
CA TYR A 15 -6.58 -11.70 -8.90
C TYR A 15 -6.86 -12.35 -7.55
N GLU A 16 -7.52 -13.51 -7.50
CA GLU A 16 -7.73 -14.23 -6.24
C GLU A 16 -6.42 -14.57 -5.54
N ILE A 17 -5.45 -15.18 -6.25
CA ILE A 17 -4.16 -15.54 -5.67
C ILE A 17 -3.42 -14.31 -5.14
N PHE A 18 -3.37 -13.23 -5.92
CA PHE A 18 -2.63 -12.05 -5.48
C PHE A 18 -3.34 -11.27 -4.38
N TYR A 19 -4.67 -11.31 -4.29
CA TYR A 19 -5.36 -10.77 -3.12
C TYR A 19 -5.00 -11.52 -1.85
N GLU A 20 -4.97 -12.86 -1.90
CA GLU A 20 -4.52 -13.65 -0.76
C GLU A 20 -3.07 -13.33 -0.38
N ILE A 21 -2.16 -13.23 -1.36
CA ILE A 21 -0.75 -12.86 -1.09
C ILE A 21 -0.66 -11.46 -0.48
N PHE A 22 -1.42 -10.51 -1.01
CA PHE A 22 -1.38 -9.12 -0.56
C PHE A 22 -1.92 -8.94 0.86
N ASP A 23 -2.84 -9.79 1.32
CA ASP A 23 -3.30 -9.77 2.72
C ASP A 23 -2.17 -10.08 3.73
N PHE A 24 -1.08 -10.75 3.29
CA PHE A 24 0.10 -11.01 4.12
C PHE A 24 1.17 -9.91 4.03
N LEU A 25 1.03 -8.96 3.11
CA LEU A 25 2.03 -7.94 2.86
C LEU A 25 1.55 -6.57 3.33
N ASP A 26 2.52 -5.76 3.77
CA ASP A 26 2.31 -4.33 3.94
C ASP A 26 2.05 -3.68 2.56
N GLY A 27 1.13 -2.72 2.51
CA GLY A 27 0.78 -1.96 1.30
C GLY A 27 2.01 -1.32 0.65
N CYS A 28 2.95 -0.88 1.45
CA CYS A 28 4.17 -0.28 0.99
C CYS A 28 5.13 -1.28 0.33
N GLU A 29 5.28 -2.49 0.87
CA GLU A 29 5.98 -3.61 0.22
C GLU A 29 5.27 -4.05 -1.07
N ILE A 30 3.93 -4.06 -1.10
CA ILE A 30 3.16 -4.36 -2.32
C ILE A 30 3.50 -3.36 -3.43
N TYR A 31 3.47 -2.06 -3.14
CA TYR A 31 3.84 -1.04 -4.11
C TYR A 31 5.29 -1.20 -4.58
N LYS A 32 6.22 -1.41 -3.65
CA LYS A 32 7.64 -1.55 -3.98
C LYS A 32 7.92 -2.75 -4.88
N ALA A 33 7.32 -3.89 -4.58
CA ALA A 33 7.58 -5.14 -5.30
C ALA A 33 6.83 -5.22 -6.63
N PHE A 34 5.60 -4.69 -6.72
CA PHE A 34 4.70 -4.99 -7.84
C PHE A 34 4.36 -3.79 -8.75
N SER A 35 4.63 -2.54 -8.36
CA SER A 35 4.22 -1.35 -9.16
C SER A 35 4.92 -1.22 -10.52
N ASN A 36 6.15 -1.75 -10.63
CA ASN A 36 6.98 -1.65 -11.84
C ASN A 36 7.03 -2.96 -12.64
N LEU A 37 6.09 -3.89 -12.39
CA LEU A 37 5.99 -5.11 -13.19
C LEU A 37 5.23 -4.81 -14.51
N ASN A 38 4.28 -5.67 -14.89
CA ASN A 38 3.48 -5.49 -16.09
C ASN A 38 2.17 -4.73 -15.79
N ASN A 39 1.46 -4.35 -16.86
CA ASN A 39 0.19 -3.60 -16.76
C ASN A 39 -0.88 -4.34 -15.93
N ARG A 40 -0.85 -5.67 -15.89
CA ARG A 40 -1.81 -6.46 -15.12
C ARG A 40 -1.60 -6.29 -13.62
N PHE A 41 -0.35 -6.25 -13.17
CA PHE A 41 0.01 -5.90 -11.79
C PHE A 41 -0.30 -4.44 -11.47
N GLN A 42 -0.01 -3.52 -12.39
CA GLN A 42 -0.38 -2.12 -12.20
C GLN A 42 -1.89 -1.96 -12.00
N THR A 43 -2.70 -2.60 -12.85
CA THR A 43 -4.16 -2.61 -12.74
C THR A 43 -4.61 -3.23 -11.41
N LEU A 44 -3.99 -4.33 -10.99
CA LEU A 44 -4.29 -4.96 -9.71
C LEU A 44 -3.98 -4.03 -8.54
N ILE A 45 -2.91 -3.25 -8.60
CA ILE A 45 -2.53 -2.35 -7.52
C ILE A 45 -3.40 -1.10 -7.50
N THR A 46 -3.72 -0.51 -8.66
CA THR A 46 -4.42 0.78 -8.76
C THR A 46 -5.94 0.66 -8.75
N CYS A 47 -6.51 -0.39 -9.36
CA CYS A 47 -7.95 -0.54 -9.54
C CYS A 47 -8.59 -1.56 -8.59
N SER A 48 -7.84 -2.13 -7.65
CA SER A 48 -8.40 -3.13 -6.74
C SER A 48 -9.15 -2.52 -5.55
N THR A 49 -10.06 -3.32 -5.02
CA THR A 49 -10.70 -3.13 -3.71
C THR A 49 -9.80 -3.57 -2.55
N LEU A 50 -8.51 -3.82 -2.82
CA LEU A 50 -7.55 -4.24 -1.81
C LEU A 50 -7.44 -3.15 -0.73
N ARG A 51 -7.64 -3.59 0.51
CA ARG A 51 -7.49 -2.78 1.71
C ARG A 51 -6.01 -2.76 2.10
N LEU A 52 -5.43 -1.57 2.16
CA LEU A 52 -4.01 -1.40 2.42
C LEU A 52 -3.75 -1.12 3.89
N LYS A 53 -2.83 -1.89 4.47
CA LYS A 53 -2.17 -1.55 5.72
C LYS A 53 -0.79 -1.01 5.39
N ILE A 54 -0.55 0.27 5.64
CA ILE A 54 0.70 0.94 5.28
C ILE A 54 1.55 1.07 6.53
N ASP A 55 2.73 0.44 6.53
CA ASP A 55 3.69 0.58 7.63
C ASP A 55 4.89 1.44 7.20
N LEU A 56 5.06 2.59 7.87
CA LEU A 56 6.15 3.55 7.68
C LEU A 56 7.14 3.53 8.85
N SER A 57 6.95 2.68 9.86
CA SER A 57 7.75 2.65 11.10
C SER A 57 9.23 2.38 10.87
N ILE A 58 9.56 1.56 9.88
CA ILE A 58 10.94 1.15 9.56
C ILE A 58 11.65 2.08 8.57
N ARG A 59 11.03 3.21 8.21
CA ARG A 59 11.50 4.06 7.11
C ARG A 59 12.18 5.32 7.61
N PRO A 60 13.27 5.75 6.94
CA PRO A 60 13.91 7.01 7.29
C PRO A 60 12.99 8.19 6.97
N ASP A 61 13.02 9.20 7.83
CA ASP A 61 12.16 10.39 7.73
C ASP A 61 12.27 11.10 6.38
N SER A 62 13.47 11.10 5.78
CA SER A 62 13.74 11.67 4.46
C SER A 62 12.95 11.02 3.31
N SER A 63 12.39 9.83 3.53
CA SER A 63 11.55 9.13 2.55
C SER A 63 10.05 9.35 2.77
N LEU A 64 9.63 9.93 3.89
CA LEU A 64 8.22 10.05 4.26
C LEU A 64 7.44 10.93 3.28
N GLU A 65 8.01 12.05 2.82
CA GLU A 65 7.38 12.90 1.81
C GLU A 65 7.09 12.13 0.51
N HIS A 66 8.05 11.34 0.07
CA HIS A 66 7.91 10.51 -1.13
C HIS A 66 6.78 9.49 -0.96
N TRP A 67 6.80 8.73 0.13
CA TRP A 67 5.78 7.73 0.40
C TRP A 67 4.41 8.32 0.65
N SER A 68 4.33 9.48 1.30
CA SER A 68 3.09 10.21 1.43
C SER A 68 2.50 10.54 0.06
N LYS A 69 3.29 11.20 -0.80
CA LYS A 69 2.83 11.70 -2.09
C LYS A 69 2.44 10.60 -3.07
N TYR A 70 3.18 9.49 -3.10
CA TYR A 70 3.03 8.48 -4.14
C TYR A 70 2.29 7.22 -3.69
N VAL A 71 2.12 6.99 -2.39
CA VAL A 71 1.48 5.77 -1.88
C VAL A 71 0.34 6.05 -0.91
N VAL A 72 0.56 6.87 0.12
CA VAL A 72 -0.47 7.11 1.14
C VAL A 72 -1.62 7.95 0.59
N VAL A 73 -1.33 9.15 0.09
CA VAL A 73 -2.35 10.08 -0.41
C VAL A 73 -3.15 9.49 -1.58
N PRO A 74 -2.54 8.85 -2.60
CA PRO A 74 -3.28 8.27 -3.71
C PRO A 74 -4.18 7.08 -3.31
N ASN A 75 -3.91 6.43 -2.18
CA ASN A 75 -4.66 5.27 -1.71
C ASN A 75 -5.40 5.51 -0.41
N LYS A 76 -5.65 6.76 -0.05
CA LYS A 76 -6.32 7.12 1.22
C LYS A 76 -7.63 6.37 1.42
N ASP A 77 -8.45 6.23 0.37
CA ASP A 77 -9.79 5.63 0.43
C ASP A 77 -9.74 4.11 0.64
N ARG A 78 -8.57 3.51 0.40
CA ARG A 78 -8.30 2.07 0.54
C ARG A 78 -7.43 1.76 1.75
N THR A 79 -6.86 2.78 2.39
CA THR A 79 -5.95 2.62 3.52
C THR A 79 -6.77 2.38 4.78
N ILE A 80 -6.67 1.18 5.34
CA ILE A 80 -7.39 0.80 6.57
C ILE A 80 -6.56 1.03 7.83
N ALA A 81 -5.25 1.12 7.68
CA ALA A 81 -4.33 1.35 8.78
C ALA A 81 -3.06 2.01 8.24
N LEU A 82 -2.59 3.04 8.96
CA LEU A 82 -1.31 3.69 8.74
C LEU A 82 -0.51 3.58 10.04
N ILE A 83 0.60 2.87 10.01
CA ILE A 83 1.51 2.71 11.15
C ILE A 83 2.72 3.60 10.91
N TRP A 84 3.06 4.40 11.90
CA TRP A 84 4.24 5.26 11.85
C TRP A 84 4.77 5.45 13.27
N LEU A 85 6.09 5.35 13.43
CA LEU A 85 6.77 5.60 14.70
C LEU A 85 7.27 7.04 14.72
N PHE A 86 6.93 7.77 15.78
CA PHE A 86 7.37 9.16 15.97
C PHE A 86 8.85 9.18 16.30
N SER A 87 9.69 9.60 15.35
CA SER A 87 11.09 9.93 15.63
C SER A 87 11.27 11.40 15.97
N TYR A 88 10.64 12.38 15.31
CA TYR A 88 11.01 13.79 15.59
C TYR A 88 9.97 14.91 15.41
N ASP A 89 8.82 14.73 14.75
CA ASP A 89 7.84 15.82 14.64
C ASP A 89 6.40 15.33 14.44
N HIS A 90 5.57 15.46 15.48
CA HIS A 90 4.16 15.09 15.44
C HIS A 90 3.39 15.86 14.35
N ASN A 91 3.77 17.10 14.04
CA ASN A 91 3.03 17.94 13.09
C ASN A 91 3.29 17.56 11.63
N LEU A 92 4.44 16.94 11.37
CA LEU A 92 4.85 16.57 10.02
C LEU A 92 3.91 15.52 9.42
N GLY A 93 3.50 14.49 10.17
CA GLY A 93 2.61 13.45 9.64
C GLY A 93 1.21 13.94 9.34
N TYR A 94 0.61 14.75 10.22
CA TYR A 94 -0.72 15.30 9.97
C TYR A 94 -0.73 16.14 8.69
N THR A 95 0.32 16.95 8.50
CA THR A 95 0.47 17.80 7.32
C THR A 95 0.74 16.97 6.06
N LEU A 96 1.65 15.99 6.14
CA LEU A 96 2.05 15.19 4.99
C LEU A 96 0.96 14.26 4.49
N PHE A 97 0.28 13.57 5.40
CA PHE A 97 -0.71 12.55 5.05
C PHE A 97 -2.13 13.12 4.96
N ASN A 98 -2.31 14.41 5.30
CA ASN A 98 -3.60 15.08 5.35
C ASN A 98 -4.63 14.25 6.16
N ILE A 99 -4.14 13.67 7.27
CA ILE A 99 -4.92 12.79 8.15
C ILE A 99 -5.96 13.66 8.83
N ASP A 100 -7.21 13.51 8.40
CA ASP A 100 -8.36 14.17 9.01
C ASP A 100 -8.92 13.33 10.17
N SER A 101 -10.01 13.82 10.76
CA SER A 101 -10.68 13.17 11.90
C SER A 101 -11.26 11.77 11.62
N SER A 102 -11.24 11.29 10.37
CA SER A 102 -11.67 9.92 10.04
C SER A 102 -10.68 8.85 10.51
N PHE A 103 -9.43 9.21 10.78
CA PHE A 103 -8.43 8.31 11.31
C PHE A 103 -8.47 8.30 12.84
N ILE A 104 -8.55 7.11 13.42
CA ILE A 104 -8.45 6.92 14.87
C ILE A 104 -6.98 6.73 15.23
N ARG A 105 -6.43 7.64 16.03
CA ARG A 105 -5.10 7.48 16.62
C ARG A 105 -5.15 6.34 17.65
N LEU A 106 -4.32 5.32 17.47
CA LEU A 106 -4.06 4.31 18.49
C LEU A 106 -2.91 4.79 19.37
N GLU A 107 -3.17 5.07 20.64
CA GLU A 107 -2.13 5.30 21.64
C GLU A 107 -1.55 3.95 22.06
N ILE A 108 -0.22 3.80 21.99
CA ILE A 108 0.54 2.63 22.46
C ILE A 108 1.30 3.05 23.71
#